data_AF-A0A8J7H3B4-F1
#
_entry.id   AF-A0A8J7H3B4-F1
#
_cell.length_a   1.000
_cell.length_b   1.000
_cell.length_c   1.000
_cell.angle_alpha   90.00
_cell.angle_beta   90.00
_cell.angle_gamma   90.00
#
_symmetry.space_group_name_H-M   'P 1'
#
loop_
_entity.id
_entity.type
_entity.pdbx_description
1 polymer ?
#
loop_
_entity_poly.entity_id
_entity_poly.type
_entity_poly.pdbx_seq_one_letter_code
_entity_poly.pdbx_strand_id
1 'polypeptide(L)'
;MRFSSREEVERIRKQYPIGIMVELVQMDDPQAPPIGTKGIVHAVDDVGNLIMKWENGSRLNVIIGEDIVTIIPAVTTICYGRKDTWKTRTEAEEFFLKAMMLSEGSERERYTKIYTELKMGMIICIDEEES
;
A
#
# COMPACT_ATOMS: atom_id res chain seq x y z
N MET A 1 8.38 28.52 2.79
CA MET A 1 8.76 27.10 2.94
C MET A 1 8.68 26.76 4.42
N ARG A 2 7.65 26.01 4.84
CA ARG A 2 7.61 25.43 6.20
C ARG A 2 8.39 24.13 6.12
N PHE A 3 9.49 24.06 6.87
CA PHE A 3 10.22 22.81 7.03
C PHE A 3 9.61 22.07 8.21
N SER A 4 9.09 20.87 7.96
CA SER A 4 8.68 19.98 9.06
C SER A 4 9.90 19.65 9.90
N SER A 5 9.73 19.60 11.23
CA SER A 5 10.81 19.15 12.11
C SER A 5 11.18 17.70 11.78
N ARG A 6 12.43 17.29 12.04
CA ARG A 6 12.88 15.90 11.79
C ARG A 6 11.97 14.88 12.48
N GLU A 7 11.49 15.20 13.68
CA GLU A 7 10.57 14.37 14.46
C GLU A 7 9.22 14.20 13.77
N GLU A 8 8.75 15.24 13.07
CA GLU A 8 7.48 15.24 12.35
C GLU A 8 7.57 14.44 11.05
N VAL A 9 8.68 14.56 10.31
CA VAL A 9 8.97 13.70 9.15
C VAL A 9 9.04 12.23 9.57
N GLU A 10 9.70 11.91 10.69
CA GLU A 10 9.76 10.54 11.20
C GLU A 10 8.38 10.02 11.64
N ARG A 11 7.52 10.88 12.20
CA ARG A 11 6.12 10.54 12.52
C ARG A 11 5.33 10.21 11.26
N ILE A 12 5.47 11.04 10.22
CA ILE A 12 4.80 10.83 8.92
C ILE A 12 5.26 9.52 8.30
N ARG A 13 6.57 9.22 8.30
CA ARG A 13 7.11 7.94 7.80
C ARG A 13 6.56 6.72 8.55
N LYS A 14 6.33 6.84 9.85
CA LYS A 14 5.72 5.77 10.66
C LYS A 14 4.23 5.62 10.38
N GLN A 15 3.52 6.73 10.16
CA GLN A 15 2.09 6.73 9.90
C GLN A 15 1.76 6.29 8.46
N TYR A 16 2.60 6.70 7.50
CA TYR A 16 2.47 6.42 6.08
C TYR A 16 3.73 5.68 5.58
N PRO A 17 3.91 4.40 5.97
CA PRO A 17 5.05 3.63 5.51
C PRO A 17 4.97 3.37 4.00
N ILE A 18 6.13 3.17 3.38
CA ILE A 18 6.22 2.87 1.95
C ILE A 18 5.38 1.62 1.63
N GLY A 19 4.61 1.70 0.54
CA GLY A 19 3.78 0.63 0.02
C GLY A 19 2.32 0.67 0.50
N ILE A 20 1.95 1.54 1.44
CA ILE A 20 0.55 1.62 1.87
C ILE A 20 -0.32 2.27 0.79
N MET A 21 -1.55 1.80 0.71
CA MET A 21 -2.55 2.41 -0.17
C MET A 21 -3.27 3.53 0.59
N VAL A 22 -3.46 4.66 -0.07
CA VAL A 22 -4.25 5.76 0.42
C VAL A 22 -5.25 6.21 -0.64
N GLU A 23 -6.34 6.81 -0.19
CA GLU A 23 -7.35 7.44 -1.03
C GLU A 23 -7.28 8.95 -0.86
N LEU A 24 -7.32 9.69 -1.97
CA LEU A 24 -7.38 11.14 -1.95
C LEU A 24 -8.75 11.62 -1.48
N VAL A 25 -8.79 12.41 -0.40
CA VAL A 25 -10.01 13.00 0.15
C VAL A 25 -10.12 14.48 -0.19
N GLN A 26 -8.99 15.20 -0.15
CA GLN A 26 -8.94 16.63 -0.48
C GLN A 26 -7.54 17.02 -0.93
N MET A 27 -7.47 17.82 -1.99
CA MET A 27 -6.27 18.50 -2.48
C MET A 27 -6.71 19.73 -3.26
N ASP A 28 -6.18 20.89 -2.89
CA ASP A 28 -6.51 22.18 -3.52
C ASP A 28 -5.47 22.54 -4.59
N ASP A 29 -5.44 21.74 -5.66
CA ASP A 29 -4.57 21.96 -6.82
C ASP A 29 -5.35 21.74 -8.13
N PRO A 30 -5.20 22.60 -9.16
CA PRO A 30 -5.90 22.43 -10.44
C PRO A 30 -5.60 21.13 -11.19
N GLN A 31 -4.45 20.51 -10.91
CA GLN A 31 -4.02 19.23 -11.48
C GLN A 31 -4.25 18.06 -10.51
N ALA A 32 -4.97 18.30 -9.40
CA ALA A 32 -5.30 17.27 -8.43
C ALA A 32 -5.99 16.07 -9.12
N PRO A 33 -5.62 14.83 -8.74
CA PRO A 33 -6.45 13.68 -9.06
C PRO A 33 -7.90 13.91 -8.62
N PRO A 34 -8.88 13.27 -9.28
CA PRO A 34 -10.24 13.24 -8.78
C PRO A 34 -10.29 12.74 -7.32
N ILE A 35 -11.11 13.36 -6.49
CA ILE A 35 -11.36 12.86 -5.13
C ILE A 35 -11.84 11.39 -5.20
N GLY A 36 -11.32 10.55 -4.31
CA GLY A 36 -11.50 9.10 -4.34
C GLY A 36 -10.45 8.34 -5.15
N THR A 37 -9.54 9.03 -5.86
CA THR A 37 -8.42 8.36 -6.55
C THR A 37 -7.52 7.67 -5.53
N LYS A 38 -7.15 6.42 -5.84
CA LYS A 38 -6.25 5.63 -4.99
C LYS A 38 -4.82 5.72 -5.46
N GLY A 39 -3.91 5.70 -4.50
CA GLY A 39 -2.48 5.73 -4.75
C GLY A 39 -1.71 4.94 -3.71
N ILE A 40 -0.50 4.57 -4.07
CA ILE A 40 0.44 3.90 -3.16
C ILE A 40 1.48 4.92 -2.74
N VAL A 41 1.78 4.97 -1.43
CA VAL A 41 2.92 5.75 -0.92
C VAL A 41 4.20 5.11 -1.42
N HIS A 42 4.90 5.77 -2.33
CA HIS A 42 6.15 5.30 -2.90
C HIS A 42 7.35 5.67 -2.02
N ALA A 43 7.32 6.86 -1.43
CA ALA A 43 8.36 7.36 -0.52
C ALA A 43 7.82 8.53 0.31
N VAL A 44 8.57 8.94 1.34
CA VAL A 44 8.36 10.21 2.05
C VAL A 44 9.63 11.03 1.89
N ASP A 45 9.50 12.25 1.39
CA ASP A 45 10.65 13.14 1.16
C ASP A 45 11.28 13.63 2.49
N ASP A 46 12.28 14.49 2.39
CA ASP A 46 13.00 15.07 3.53
C ASP A 46 12.21 16.19 4.24
N VAL A 47 11.12 16.67 3.63
CA VAL A 47 10.24 17.71 4.17
C VAL A 47 8.95 17.13 4.77
N GLY A 48 8.67 15.84 4.51
CA GLY A 48 7.51 15.12 5.04
C GLY A 48 6.35 14.99 4.07
N ASN A 49 6.54 15.27 2.77
CA ASN A 49 5.51 15.02 1.76
C ASN A 49 5.51 13.56 1.34
N LEU A 50 4.32 13.02 1.06
CA LEU A 50 4.19 11.68 0.53
C LEU A 50 4.40 11.72 -0.98
N ILE A 51 5.41 11.01 -1.45
CA ILE A 51 5.62 10.74 -2.86
C ILE A 51 4.68 9.62 -3.24
N MET A 52 3.73 9.92 -4.13
CA MET A 52 2.62 9.03 -4.46
C MET A 52 2.79 8.40 -5.83
N LYS A 53 2.33 7.14 -5.94
CA LYS A 53 2.05 6.48 -7.22
C LYS A 53 0.54 6.31 -7.35
N TRP A 54 -0.12 7.29 -7.97
CA TRP A 54 -1.56 7.29 -8.20
C TRP A 54 -1.97 6.34 -9.32
N GLU A 55 -3.14 5.71 -9.21
CA GLU A 55 -3.66 4.77 -10.22
C GLU A 55 -4.00 5.46 -11.55
N ASN A 56 -4.38 6.74 -11.50
CA ASN A 56 -4.66 7.55 -12.69
C ASN A 56 -3.40 8.07 -13.39
N GLY A 57 -2.21 7.73 -12.88
CA GLY A 57 -0.92 8.18 -13.42
C GLY A 57 -0.49 9.59 -13.01
N SER A 58 -1.22 10.26 -12.11
CA SER A 58 -0.80 11.54 -11.54
C SER A 58 0.55 11.43 -10.82
N ARG A 59 1.31 12.52 -10.84
CA ARG A 59 2.64 12.66 -10.23
C ARG A 59 2.64 13.63 -9.04
N LEU A 60 1.47 14.09 -8.62
CA LEU A 60 1.37 15.01 -7.48
C LEU A 60 1.68 14.28 -6.17
N ASN A 61 2.49 14.93 -5.35
CA ASN A 61 2.77 14.50 -3.99
C ASN A 61 1.66 14.99 -3.05
N VAL A 62 1.53 14.36 -1.90
CA VAL A 62 0.58 14.76 -0.85
C VAL A 62 1.34 15.53 0.22
N ILE A 63 0.90 16.75 0.49
CA ILE A 63 1.46 17.63 1.51
C ILE A 63 0.68 17.41 2.81
N ILE A 64 1.31 16.77 3.80
CA ILE A 64 0.66 16.51 5.08
C ILE A 64 0.36 17.83 5.80
N GLY A 65 -0.93 18.06 6.08
CA GLY A 65 -1.44 19.29 6.72
C GLY A 65 -2.11 20.28 5.76
N GLU A 66 -1.92 20.11 4.45
CA GLU A 66 -2.65 20.86 3.41
C GLU A 66 -3.62 19.93 2.66
N ASP A 67 -3.13 18.74 2.29
CA ASP A 67 -3.91 17.69 1.65
C ASP A 67 -4.45 16.68 2.67
N ILE A 68 -5.57 16.03 2.32
CA ILE A 68 -6.21 15.01 3.14
C ILE A 68 -6.25 13.69 2.37
N VAL A 69 -5.68 12.66 2.98
CA VAL A 69 -5.72 11.28 2.48
C VAL A 69 -6.10 10.31 3.58
N THR A 70 -6.84 9.26 3.22
CA THR A 70 -7.22 8.17 4.14
C THR A 70 -6.44 6.91 3.82
N ILE A 71 -5.85 6.28 4.83
CA ILE A 71 -5.18 4.98 4.68
C ILE A 71 -6.22 3.91 4.40
N ILE A 72 -6.04 3.18 3.30
CA ILE A 72 -6.86 2.03 2.96
C ILE A 72 -6.14 0.79 3.51
N PRO A 73 -6.81 -0.05 4.33
CA PRO A 73 -6.24 -1.30 4.85
C PRO A 73 -6.14 -2.41 3.79
N ALA A 74 -6.11 -2.03 2.51
CA ALA A 74 -6.04 -2.94 1.39
C ALA A 74 -4.68 -3.64 1.36
N VAL A 75 -4.70 -4.91 0.99
CA VAL A 75 -3.48 -5.71 0.79
C VAL A 75 -3.39 -6.11 -0.67
N THR A 76 -2.18 -6.18 -1.18
CA THR A 76 -1.89 -6.66 -2.54
C THR A 76 -1.19 -7.99 -2.41
N THR A 77 -1.64 -8.99 -3.16
CA THR A 77 -0.94 -10.27 -3.27
C THR A 77 -0.51 -10.49 -4.71
N ILE A 78 0.72 -10.92 -4.90
CA ILE A 78 1.25 -11.36 -6.19
C ILE A 78 1.48 -12.86 -6.07
N CYS A 79 0.67 -13.64 -6.77
CA CYS A 79 0.76 -15.10 -6.77
C CYS A 79 0.81 -15.58 -8.23
N TYR A 80 1.79 -16.39 -8.60
CA TYR A 80 2.01 -16.80 -10.00
C TYR A 80 2.14 -15.59 -10.96
N GLY A 81 2.75 -14.50 -10.50
CA GLY A 81 2.85 -13.23 -11.25
C GLY A 81 1.52 -12.49 -11.43
N ARG A 82 0.41 -13.05 -10.93
CA ARG A 82 -0.90 -12.40 -10.92
C ARG A 82 -1.00 -11.48 -9.71
N LYS A 83 -1.21 -10.19 -9.96
CA LYS A 83 -1.42 -9.17 -8.93
C LYS A 83 -2.91 -9.00 -8.65
N ASP A 84 -3.33 -9.34 -7.44
CA ASP A 84 -4.69 -9.09 -6.93
C ASP A 84 -4.63 -8.09 -5.77
N THR A 85 -5.61 -7.19 -5.69
CA THR A 85 -5.74 -6.20 -4.61
C THR A 85 -7.02 -6.47 -3.84
N TRP A 86 -6.88 -6.70 -2.55
CA TRP A 86 -7.94 -7.07 -1.62
C TRP A 86 -8.35 -5.84 -0.81
N LYS A 87 -9.65 -5.65 -0.61
CA LYS A 87 -10.16 -4.50 0.16
C LYS A 87 -9.77 -4.62 1.63
N THR A 88 -9.71 -5.85 2.13
CA THR A 88 -9.33 -6.15 3.50
C THR A 88 -8.30 -7.28 3.56
N ARG A 89 -7.45 -7.23 4.59
CA ARG A 89 -6.53 -8.32 4.90
C ARG A 89 -7.27 -9.62 5.18
N THR A 90 -8.41 -9.56 5.88
CA THR A 90 -9.20 -10.76 6.23
C THR A 90 -9.67 -11.51 5.00
N GLU A 91 -10.20 -10.81 3.98
CA GLU A 91 -10.62 -11.44 2.72
C GLU A 91 -9.44 -12.16 2.03
N ALA A 92 -8.26 -11.53 2.02
CA ALA A 92 -7.05 -12.14 1.47
C ALA A 92 -6.63 -13.38 2.28
N GLU A 93 -6.62 -13.28 3.61
CA GLU A 93 -6.26 -14.38 4.50
C GLU A 93 -7.17 -15.59 4.31
N GLU A 94 -8.49 -15.39 4.25
CA GLU A 94 -9.46 -16.47 4.02
C GLU A 94 -9.24 -17.14 2.67
N PHE A 95 -8.97 -16.36 1.62
CA PHE A 95 -8.69 -16.88 0.30
C PHE A 95 -7.44 -17.78 0.30
N PHE A 96 -6.31 -17.26 0.80
CA PHE A 96 -5.04 -18.00 0.79
C PHE A 96 -5.03 -19.17 1.77
N LEU A 97 -5.72 -19.06 2.91
CA LEU A 97 -5.92 -20.18 3.82
C LEU A 97 -6.69 -21.32 3.15
N LYS A 98 -7.79 -21.00 2.47
CA LYS A 98 -8.58 -22.01 1.76
C LYS A 98 -7.79 -22.62 0.60
N ALA A 99 -7.06 -21.82 -0.15
CA ALA A 99 -6.22 -22.29 -1.25
C ALA A 99 -5.13 -23.25 -0.74
N MET A 100 -4.47 -22.93 0.38
CA MET A 100 -3.48 -23.79 1.03
C MET A 100 -4.07 -25.14 1.50
N MET A 101 -5.31 -25.16 1.98
CA MET A 101 -5.97 -26.41 2.42
C MET A 101 -6.40 -27.30 1.25
N LEU A 102 -6.60 -26.73 0.06
CA LEU A 102 -7.08 -27.43 -1.13
C LEU A 102 -5.97 -27.78 -2.13
N SER A 103 -4.73 -27.38 -1.86
CA SER A 103 -3.58 -27.62 -2.72
C SER A 103 -2.48 -28.44 -2.04
N GLU A 104 -1.58 -29.01 -2.85
CA GLU A 104 -0.45 -29.81 -2.40
C GLU A 104 0.83 -29.41 -3.15
N GLY A 105 1.99 -29.88 -2.65
CA GLY A 105 3.28 -29.61 -3.27
C GLY A 105 3.66 -28.13 -3.32
N SER A 106 4.26 -27.70 -4.44
CA SER A 106 4.79 -26.35 -4.63
C SER A 106 3.72 -25.26 -4.66
N GLU A 107 2.48 -25.60 -5.03
CA GLU A 107 1.35 -24.67 -4.98
C GLU A 107 0.99 -24.31 -3.54
N ARG A 108 0.97 -25.31 -2.65
CA ARG A 108 0.71 -25.08 -1.22
C ARG A 108 1.78 -24.21 -0.58
N GLU A 109 3.04 -24.40 -0.94
CA GLU A 109 4.17 -23.60 -0.42
C GLU A 109 4.02 -22.12 -0.80
N ARG A 110 3.65 -21.83 -2.05
CA ARG A 110 3.38 -20.45 -2.53
C ARG A 110 2.27 -19.77 -1.73
N TYR A 111 1.12 -20.43 -1.58
CA TYR A 111 0.01 -19.88 -0.79
C TYR A 111 0.37 -19.72 0.70
N THR A 112 1.19 -20.64 1.24
CA THR A 112 1.65 -20.57 2.63
C THR A 112 2.53 -19.34 2.87
N LYS A 113 3.42 -19.01 1.92
CA LYS A 113 4.24 -17.81 2.00
C LYS A 113 3.39 -16.55 2.02
N ILE A 114 2.49 -16.39 1.04
CA ILE A 114 1.60 -15.22 0.98
C ILE A 114 0.74 -15.10 2.24
N TYR A 115 0.15 -16.20 2.72
CA TYR A 115 -0.64 -16.21 3.95
C TYR A 115 0.19 -15.80 5.17
N THR A 116 1.44 -16.25 5.26
CA THR A 116 2.34 -15.88 6.36
C THR A 116 2.68 -14.39 6.32
N GLU A 117 2.99 -13.85 5.15
CA GLU A 117 3.24 -12.41 4.96
C GLU A 117 2.01 -11.57 5.32
N LEU A 118 0.81 -12.00 4.93
CA LEU A 118 -0.45 -11.37 5.35
C LEU A 118 -0.58 -11.34 6.88
N LYS A 119 -0.31 -12.47 7.55
CA LYS A 119 -0.34 -12.57 9.03
C LYS A 119 0.74 -11.76 9.72
N MET A 120 1.89 -11.55 9.09
CA MET A 120 2.96 -10.67 9.58
C MET A 120 2.61 -9.18 9.42
N GLY A 121 1.48 -8.85 8.80
CA GLY A 121 1.04 -7.48 8.61
C GLY A 121 1.62 -6.82 7.36
N MET A 122 2.18 -7.61 6.43
CA MET A 122 2.63 -7.09 5.15
C MET A 122 1.43 -6.61 4.33
N ILE A 123 1.69 -5.59 3.52
CA ILE A 123 0.70 -4.93 2.65
C ILE A 123 0.87 -5.35 1.19
N ILE A 124 2.09 -5.77 0.82
CA ILE A 124 2.41 -6.42 -0.45
C ILE A 124 2.99 -7.78 -0.08
N CYS A 125 2.32 -8.84 -0.52
CA CYS A 125 2.73 -10.21 -0.26
C CYS A 125 3.01 -10.92 -1.59
N ILE A 126 4.14 -11.61 -1.72
CA ILE A 126 4.64 -12.13 -3.01
C ILE A 126 5.10 -13.58 -2.84
N ASP A 127 4.68 -14.48 -3.73
CA ASP A 127 5.12 -15.88 -3.68
C ASP A 127 6.59 -16.08 -4.09
N GLU A 128 7.17 -15.22 -4.93
CA GLU A 128 8.58 -15.28 -5.36
C GLU A 128 9.36 -14.01 -4.96
N GLU A 129 10.59 -14.15 -4.45
CA GLU A 129 11.51 -13.00 -4.38
C GLU A 129 11.91 -12.64 -5.81
N GLU A 130 11.68 -11.40 -6.27
CA GLU A 130 12.33 -10.90 -7.48
C GLU A 130 13.84 -11.08 -7.29
N SER A 131 14.42 -12.08 -7.97
CA SER A 131 15.86 -12.41 -7.95
C SER A 131 16.67 -11.46 -8.81
#